data_AF-A0A2U1TGU4-F1
#
_entry.id   AF-A0A2U1TGU4-F1
#
_cell.length_a   1.000
_cell.length_b   1.000
_cell.length_c   1.000
_cell.angle_alpha   90.00
_cell.angle_beta   90.00
_cell.angle_gamma   90.00
#
_symmetry.space_group_name_H-M   'P 1'
#
loop_
_entity.id
_entity.type
_entity.pdbx_description
1 polymer ?
#
loop_
_entity_poly.entity_id
_entity_poly.type
_entity_poly.pdbx_seq_one_letter_code
_entity_poly.pdbx_strand_id
1 'polypeptide(L)' 'MPTEGFAVTDPSDNTAHQHIPAPDESTIPELEADETIAPRPEEEIADVLRATPDVEDHSEHPA' A
#
# COMPACT_ATOMS: atom_id res chain seq x y z
N MET A 1 14.52 -33.25 -10.17
CA MET A 1 13.73 -32.03 -10.46
C MET A 1 14.37 -30.88 -9.70
N PRO A 2 14.85 -29.83 -10.37
CA PRO A 2 15.36 -28.62 -9.70
C PRO A 2 14.17 -27.75 -9.23
N THR A 3 14.38 -26.88 -8.25
CA THR A 3 14.22 -25.41 -8.36
C THR A 3 14.57 -24.81 -7.00
N GLU A 4 15.78 -24.25 -6.93
CA GLU A 4 16.17 -23.27 -5.93
C GLU A 4 15.34 -22.00 -6.07
N GLY A 5 15.17 -21.25 -4.98
CA GLY A 5 14.88 -19.82 -5.05
C GLY A 5 13.71 -19.36 -4.19
N PHE A 6 13.96 -19.18 -2.89
CA PHE A 6 13.30 -18.07 -2.18
C PHE A 6 14.23 -16.87 -2.34
N ALA A 7 14.12 -16.19 -3.49
CA ALA A 7 14.80 -14.92 -3.70
C ALA A 7 14.12 -13.90 -2.78
N VAL A 8 14.80 -13.57 -1.67
CA VAL A 8 14.55 -12.34 -0.94
C VAL A 8 14.62 -11.21 -1.96
N THR A 9 13.52 -10.46 -2.04
CA THR A 9 13.33 -9.28 -2.86
C THR A 9 14.60 -8.43 -2.93
N ASP A 10 15.04 -8.19 -4.16
CA ASP A 10 16.15 -7.32 -4.51
C ASP A 10 15.92 -5.92 -3.90
N PRO A 11 16.91 -5.29 -3.24
CA PRO A 11 16.79 -3.92 -2.74
C PRO A 11 16.65 -2.86 -3.85
N SER A 12 16.64 -3.25 -5.14
CA SER A 12 16.43 -2.37 -6.28
C SER A 12 14.97 -1.93 -6.50
N ASP A 13 14.03 -2.33 -5.65
CA ASP A 13 12.65 -1.81 -5.64
C ASP A 13 12.56 -0.39 -5.01
N ASN A 14 13.51 0.47 -5.36
CA ASN A 14 13.54 1.87 -4.93
C ASN A 14 13.60 2.84 -6.12
N THR A 15 13.62 2.34 -7.36
CA THR A 15 13.62 3.17 -8.57
C THR A 15 12.22 3.42 -9.15
N ALA A 16 11.17 2.77 -8.64
CA ALA A 16 9.81 2.93 -9.14
C ALA A 16 9.16 4.31 -8.83
N HIS A 17 9.78 5.17 -8.01
CA HIS A 17 9.10 6.36 -7.47
C HIS A 17 9.76 7.73 -7.71
N GLN A 18 10.63 7.88 -8.71
CA GLN A 18 11.13 9.22 -9.10
C GLN A 18 11.02 9.46 -10.60
N HIS A 19 9.78 9.56 -11.08
CA HIS A 19 9.49 10.00 -12.44
C HIS A 19 9.31 11.53 -12.47
N ILE A 20 10.19 12.23 -13.17
CA ILE A 20 10.04 13.67 -13.45
C ILE A 20 9.44 13.80 -14.86
N PRO A 21 8.21 14.31 -15.01
CA PRO A 21 7.56 14.42 -16.32
C PRO A 21 8.35 15.28 -17.30
N ALA A 22 8.35 14.89 -18.59
CA ALA A 22 8.91 15.70 -19.66
C ALA A 22 8.10 17.00 -19.89
N PRO A 23 8.65 18.02 -20.58
CA PRO A 23 7.95 19.30 -20.78
C PRO A 23 6.59 19.20 -21.49
N ASP A 24 6.41 18.17 -22.32
CA ASP A 24 5.17 17.90 -23.06
C ASP A 24 4.31 16.81 -22.40
N GLU A 25 4.72 16.30 -21.24
CA GLU A 25 4.03 15.26 -20.50
C GLU A 25 3.15 15.88 -19.41
N SER A 26 2.01 15.25 -19.12
CA SER A 26 1.14 15.66 -18.02
C SER A 26 1.93 15.59 -16.70
N THR A 27 1.95 16.70 -15.97
CA THR A 27 2.49 16.73 -14.61
C THR A 27 1.47 16.23 -13.59
N ILE A 28 0.21 16.06 -13.99
CA ILE A 28 -0.83 15.47 -13.16
C ILE A 28 -0.69 13.96 -13.26
N PRO A 29 -0.45 13.24 -12.14
CA PRO A 29 -0.47 11.79 -12.12
C PRO A 29 -1.81 11.26 -12.66
N GLU A 30 -1.74 10.22 -13.47
CA GLU A 30 -2.94 9.48 -13.87
C GLU A 30 -3.59 8.86 -12.63
N LEU A 31 -4.91 8.96 -12.54
CA LEU A 31 -5.68 8.36 -11.45
C LEU A 31 -5.68 6.83 -11.61
N GLU A 32 -5.54 6.09 -10.51
CA GLU A 32 -5.68 4.64 -10.52
C GLU A 32 -7.11 4.24 -10.94
N ALA A 33 -7.25 3.06 -11.55
CA ALA A 33 -8.53 2.64 -12.16
C ALA A 33 -9.67 2.50 -11.14
N ASP A 34 -9.34 2.31 -9.87
CA ASP A 34 -10.25 2.19 -8.73
C ASP A 34 -10.63 3.55 -8.10
N GLU A 35 -9.96 4.65 -8.44
CA GLU A 35 -10.29 5.97 -7.86
C GLU A 35 -11.68 6.48 -8.26
N THR A 36 -12.21 6.01 -9.41
CA THR A 36 -13.58 6.33 -9.85
C THR A 36 -14.61 5.30 -9.41
N ILE A 37 -14.14 4.18 -8.85
CA ILE A 37 -14.99 3.12 -8.32
C ILE A 37 -15.34 3.51 -6.89
N ALA A 38 -16.61 3.34 -6.53
CA ALA A 38 -17.00 3.54 -5.13
C ALA A 38 -16.16 2.62 -4.22
N PRO A 39 -15.80 3.09 -3.00
CA PRO A 39 -15.09 2.26 -2.04
C PRO A 39 -15.75 0.90 -1.90
N ARG A 40 -14.95 -0.15 -1.77
CA ARG A 40 -15.54 -1.49 -1.62
C ARG A 40 -16.31 -1.53 -0.30
N PRO A 41 -17.46 -2.23 -0.21
CA PRO A 41 -18.29 -2.21 1.00
C PRO A 41 -17.53 -2.61 2.28
N GLU A 42 -16.55 -3.51 2.17
CA GLU A 42 -15.69 -3.93 3.28
C GLU A 42 -14.78 -2.81 3.82
N GLU A 43 -14.39 -1.86 2.97
CA GLU A 43 -13.50 -0.75 3.32
C GLU A 43 -14.22 0.25 4.22
N GLU A 44 -15.47 0.58 3.89
CA GLU A 44 -16.34 1.43 4.72
C GLU A 44 -16.51 0.83 6.12
N ILE A 45 -16.66 -0.50 6.22
CA ILE A 45 -16.77 -1.21 7.50
C ILE A 45 -15.45 -1.14 8.27
N ALA A 46 -14.32 -1.34 7.59
CA ALA A 46 -13.00 -1.27 8.22
C ALA A 46 -12.68 0.13 8.77
N ASP A 47 -13.15 1.19 8.11
CA ASP A 47 -12.99 2.56 8.56
C ASP A 47 -13.83 2.85 9.81
N VAL A 48 -15.08 2.37 9.86
CA VAL A 48 -15.92 2.46 11.06
C VAL A 48 -15.28 1.74 12.25
N LEU A 49 -14.71 0.55 12.03
CA LEU A 49 -14.05 -0.22 13.09
C LEU A 49 -12.74 0.43 13.59
N ARG A 50 -12.07 1.22 12.76
CA ARG A 50 -10.81 1.92 13.08
C ARG A 50 -11.00 3.39 13.46
N ALA A 51 -12.23 3.91 13.40
CA ALA A 51 -12.54 5.33 13.61
C ALA A 51 -12.09 5.84 14.99
N THR A 52 -12.10 4.96 15.99
CA THR A 52 -11.54 5.22 17.32
C THR A 52 -10.21 4.53 17.48
N PRO A 53 -9.13 5.27 17.83
CA PRO A 53 -7.87 4.64 18.16
C PRO A 53 -8.04 3.72 19.37
N ASP A 54 -7.42 2.54 19.30
CA ASP A 54 -7.33 1.62 20.42
C ASP A 54 -6.37 2.20 21.47
N VAL A 55 -6.91 2.49 22.65
CA VAL A 55 -6.17 3.09 23.77
C VAL A 55 -5.87 2.07 24.88
N GLU A 56 -6.27 0.82 24.68
CA GLU A 56 -5.97 -0.25 25.62
C GLU A 56 -4.46 -0.52 25.64
N ASP A 57 -3.92 -0.78 26.83
CA ASP A 57 -2.51 -1.10 26.99
C ASP A 57 -2.27 -2.58 26.62
N HIS A 58 -1.74 -2.80 25.42
CA HIS A 58 -1.41 -4.14 24.90
C HIS A 58 0.01 -4.60 25.25
N SER A 59 0.65 -4.01 26.26
CA SER A 59 2.02 -4.34 26.65
C SER A 59 2.19 -5.71 27.32
N GLU A 60 1.10 -6.44 27.57
CA GLU A 60 1.16 -7.80 28.11
C GLU A 60 1.76 -8.78 27.09
N HIS A 61 3.08 -8.93 27.14
CA HIS A 61 3.78 -10.03 26.49
C HIS A 61 3.81 -11.24 27.44
N PRO A 62 3.36 -12.43 27.00
CA PRO A 62 3.52 -13.65 27.79
C PRO A 62 5.02 -13.95 27.97
N ALA A 63 5.37 -14.34 29.21
CA ALA A 63 6.74 -14.69 29.61
C ALA A 63 7.19 -16.05 29.05
#